data_AF-A0A970HDC3-F1
#
_entry.id   AF-A0A970HDC3-F1
#
_cell.length_a   1.000
_cell.length_b   1.000
_cell.length_c   1.000
_cell.angle_alpha   90.00
_cell.angle_beta   90.00
_cell.angle_gamma   90.00
#
_symmetry.space_group_name_H-M   'P 1'
#
loop_
_entity.id
_entity.type
_entity.pdbx_description
1 polymer ?
#
loop_
_entity_poly.entity_id
_entity_poly.type
_entity_poly.pdbx_seq_one_letter_code
_entity_poly.pdbx_strand_id
1 'polypeptide(L)'
;MIKFLIRRFVKRHEEVTDKDVREAYTVLSGVVGIICNLILFLLKLVIGLLINSIAVISDAFNNLTDLSTSLVTIVGAKLSNMPPDEEHPHGHGRFEYIASLVVAFIIFAVGLSLFKTSIKKIIKPEALTFNWYSIIILFSSISIKLWMYSYNKYIGKLINSSINKAVAHDSLNDALATSAVVIGIILGNYLPLPLDGILGLLIS
;
A
#
# COMPACT_ATOMS: atom_id res chain seq x y z
N MET A 1 20.24 -2.03 3.30
CA MET A 1 19.67 -0.78 2.75
C MET A 1 19.05 0.12 3.81
N ILE A 2 18.03 -0.31 4.58
CA ILE A 2 17.35 0.61 5.53
C ILE A 2 18.28 1.23 6.59
N LYS A 3 19.22 0.45 7.16
CA LYS A 3 20.23 0.96 8.11
C LYS A 3 21.09 2.09 7.53
N PHE A 4 21.38 2.03 6.23
CA PHE A 4 22.13 3.08 5.54
C PHE A 4 21.29 4.35 5.42
N LEU A 5 20.03 4.23 5.01
CA LEU A 5 19.09 5.36 4.93
C LEU A 5 18.90 6.02 6.31
N ILE A 6 18.73 5.22 7.36
CA ILE A 6 18.63 5.71 8.74
C ILE A 6 19.86 6.53 9.12
N ARG A 7 21.07 5.99 8.93
CA ARG A 7 22.32 6.72 9.25
C ARG A 7 22.49 8.01 8.45
N ARG A 8 21.96 8.04 7.22
CA ARG A 8 22.09 9.19 6.32
C ARG A 8 21.10 10.31 6.62
N PHE A 9 19.88 9.97 7.02
CA PHE A 9 18.76 10.92 7.11
C PHE A 9 18.26 11.18 8.54
N VAL A 10 18.51 10.28 9.50
CA VAL A 10 18.11 10.46 10.90
C VAL A 10 19.32 10.96 11.71
N LYS A 11 19.25 12.19 12.20
CA LYS A 11 20.23 12.73 13.15
C LYS A 11 20.08 12.06 14.51
N ARG A 12 21.19 11.82 15.22
CA ARG A 12 21.21 11.15 16.53
C ARG A 12 20.47 9.81 16.52
N HIS A 13 20.62 9.04 15.45
CA HIS A 13 19.87 7.80 15.21
C HIS A 13 20.02 6.73 16.29
N GLU A 14 20.99 6.87 17.21
CA GLU A 14 21.22 5.97 18.36
C GLU A 14 20.30 6.31 19.55
N GLU A 15 19.80 7.54 19.66
CA GLU A 15 18.91 8.01 20.73
C GLU A 15 17.45 7.59 20.45
N VAL A 16 17.21 6.29 20.31
CA VAL A 16 15.90 5.72 19.89
C VAL A 16 14.76 5.91 20.90
N THR A 17 15.05 6.42 22.09
CA THR A 17 14.07 6.80 23.13
C THR A 17 13.57 8.23 22.97
N ASP A 18 14.33 9.09 22.29
CA ASP A 18 13.98 10.49 22.05
C ASP A 18 12.78 10.61 21.10
N LYS A 19 11.83 11.48 21.44
CA LYS A 19 10.57 11.60 20.68
C LYS A 19 10.81 12.05 19.24
N ASP A 20 11.70 13.01 19.02
CA ASP A 20 11.96 13.59 17.71
C ASP A 20 12.70 12.59 16.83
N VAL A 21 13.62 11.81 17.42
CA VAL A 21 14.31 10.73 16.72
C VAL A 21 13.29 9.66 16.30
N ARG A 22 12.41 9.21 17.19
CA ARG A 22 11.37 8.21 16.87
C ARG A 22 10.46 8.69 15.74
N GLU A 23 10.05 9.95 15.77
CA GLU A 23 9.25 10.56 14.70
C GLU A 23 10.01 10.56 13.37
N ALA A 24 11.29 10.97 13.36
CA ALA A 24 12.13 10.95 12.17
C ALA A 24 12.29 9.54 11.56
N TYR A 25 12.40 8.50 12.40
CA TYR A 25 12.38 7.10 11.94
C TYR A 25 11.05 6.73 11.26
N THR A 26 9.92 7.11 11.87
CA THR A 26 8.59 6.84 11.30
C THR A 26 8.39 7.60 9.99
N VAL A 27 8.74 8.88 9.93
CA VAL A 27 8.65 9.69 8.70
C VAL A 27 9.53 9.10 7.59
N LEU A 28 10.79 8.77 7.88
CA LEU A 28 11.68 8.15 6.89
C LEU A 28 11.09 6.84 6.34
N SER A 29 10.60 5.97 7.22
CA SER A 29 10.00 4.70 6.83
C SER A 29 8.72 4.87 6.00
N GLY A 30 7.93 5.91 6.31
CA GLY A 30 6.70 6.26 5.60
C GLY A 30 6.99 6.82 4.20
N VAL A 31 7.97 7.72 4.06
CA VAL A 31 8.40 8.24 2.75
C VAL A 31 8.91 7.13 1.83
N VAL A 32 9.74 6.22 2.36
CA VAL A 32 10.19 5.05 1.60
C VAL A 32 9.00 4.17 1.21
N GLY A 33 8.04 3.97 2.12
CA GLY A 33 6.82 3.20 1.87
C GLY A 33 5.94 3.81 0.78
N ILE A 34 5.75 5.13 0.78
CA ILE A 34 5.01 5.86 -0.27
C ILE A 34 5.65 5.61 -1.64
N ILE A 35 6.96 5.79 -1.76
CA ILE A 35 7.65 5.58 -3.05
C ILE A 35 7.45 4.13 -3.54
N CYS A 36 7.60 3.15 -2.64
CA CYS A 36 7.42 1.73 -3.00
C CYS A 36 5.99 1.44 -3.44
N ASN A 37 5.00 1.88 -2.67
CA ASN A 37 3.59 1.65 -2.97
C ASN A 37 3.16 2.35 -4.27
N LEU A 38 3.71 3.53 -4.60
CA LEU A 38 3.46 4.20 -5.88
C LEU A 38 3.98 3.36 -7.05
N ILE A 39 5.21 2.86 -6.95
CA ILE A 39 5.82 2.02 -7.99
C ILE A 39 5.01 0.74 -8.15
N LEU A 40 4.63 0.09 -7.05
CA LEU A 40 3.82 -1.13 -7.06
C LEU A 40 2.44 -0.90 -7.69
N PHE A 41 1.75 0.18 -7.32
CA PHE A 41 0.47 0.55 -7.91
C PHE A 41 0.57 0.68 -9.43
N LEU A 42 1.54 1.46 -9.93
CA LEU A 42 1.69 1.68 -11.37
C LEU A 42 2.03 0.39 -12.12
N LEU A 43 2.96 -0.42 -11.59
CA LEU A 43 3.34 -1.68 -12.21
C LEU A 43 2.17 -2.67 -12.26
N LYS A 44 1.50 -2.88 -11.13
CA LYS A 44 0.36 -3.81 -11.04
C LYS A 44 -0.83 -3.33 -11.87
N LEU A 45 -1.13 -2.03 -11.89
CA LEU A 45 -2.22 -1.49 -12.69
C LEU A 45 -2.00 -1.75 -14.19
N VAL A 46 -0.80 -1.45 -14.69
CA VAL A 46 -0.45 -1.72 -16.10
C VAL A 46 -0.57 -3.21 -16.40
N ILE A 47 -0.04 -4.07 -15.54
CA ILE A 47 -0.12 -5.53 -15.74
C ILE A 47 -1.56 -6.02 -15.71
N GLY A 48 -2.33 -5.62 -14.71
CA GLY A 48 -3.71 -6.04 -14.52
C GLY A 48 -4.59 -5.65 -15.72
N LEU A 49 -4.35 -4.49 -16.33
CA LEU A 49 -5.00 -4.09 -17.57
C LEU A 49 -4.54 -4.94 -18.76
N LEU A 50 -3.23 -5.20 -18.90
CA LEU A 50 -2.69 -6.02 -19.99
C LEU A 50 -3.16 -7.47 -19.96
N ILE A 51 -3.27 -8.06 -18.76
CA ILE A 51 -3.70 -9.45 -18.58
C ILE A 51 -5.22 -9.59 -18.40
N ASN A 52 -5.94 -8.46 -18.43
CA ASN A 52 -7.35 -8.34 -18.05
C ASN A 52 -7.66 -9.11 -16.74
N SER A 53 -6.91 -8.85 -15.67
CA SER A 53 -7.10 -9.47 -14.34
C SER A 53 -7.68 -8.45 -13.38
N ILE A 54 -8.91 -8.70 -12.89
CA ILE A 54 -9.51 -7.83 -11.88
C ILE A 54 -8.80 -8.01 -10.54
N ALA A 55 -8.31 -9.21 -10.22
CA ALA A 55 -7.59 -9.46 -8.98
C ALA A 55 -6.29 -8.65 -8.88
N VAL A 56 -5.53 -8.57 -9.97
CA VAL A 56 -4.30 -7.75 -10.02
C VAL A 56 -4.63 -6.26 -9.98
N ILE A 57 -5.71 -5.83 -10.64
CA ILE A 57 -6.14 -4.42 -10.58
C ILE A 57 -6.57 -4.06 -9.14
N SER A 58 -7.35 -4.91 -8.47
CA SER A 58 -7.74 -4.68 -7.07
C SER A 58 -6.54 -4.64 -6.13
N ASP A 59 -5.58 -5.56 -6.30
CA ASP A 59 -4.32 -5.55 -5.55
C ASP A 59 -3.47 -4.29 -5.83
N ALA A 60 -3.50 -3.75 -7.05
CA ALA A 60 -2.88 -2.46 -7.37
C ALA A 60 -3.51 -1.33 -6.55
N PHE A 61 -4.84 -1.24 -6.55
CA PHE A 61 -5.56 -0.20 -5.81
C PHE A 61 -5.40 -0.32 -4.29
N ASN A 62 -5.15 -1.51 -3.76
CA ASN A 62 -4.76 -1.65 -2.36
C ASN A 62 -3.45 -0.91 -2.06
N ASN A 63 -2.44 -1.04 -2.94
CA ASN A 63 -1.19 -0.28 -2.77
C ASN A 63 -1.37 1.24 -2.94
N LEU A 64 -2.35 1.68 -3.73
CA LEU A 64 -2.74 3.09 -3.78
C LEU A 64 -3.34 3.57 -2.45
N THR A 65 -4.16 2.75 -1.81
CA THR A 65 -4.73 3.03 -0.47
C THR A 65 -3.63 3.16 0.59
N ASP A 66 -2.64 2.27 0.59
CA ASP A 66 -1.52 2.34 1.53
C ASP A 66 -0.69 3.61 1.33
N LEU A 67 -0.42 3.97 0.07
CA LEU A 67 0.25 5.21 -0.30
C LEU A 67 -0.54 6.42 0.21
N SER A 68 -1.85 6.42 -0.02
CA SER A 68 -2.71 7.55 0.32
C SER A 68 -2.81 7.73 1.83
N THR A 69 -2.95 6.64 2.57
CA THR A 69 -2.98 6.62 4.03
C THR A 69 -1.67 7.12 4.62
N SER A 70 -0.53 6.68 4.07
CA SER A 70 0.80 7.14 4.50
C SER A 70 1.01 8.62 4.20
N LEU A 71 0.57 9.10 3.04
CA LEU A 71 0.66 10.50 2.65
C LEU A 71 -0.18 11.39 3.57
N VAL A 72 -1.43 11.01 3.80
CA VAL A 72 -2.35 11.67 4.74
C VAL A 72 -1.71 11.74 6.12
N THR A 73 -1.15 10.65 6.62
CA THR A 73 -0.51 10.60 7.95
C THR A 73 0.67 11.58 8.05
N ILE A 74 1.54 11.63 7.04
CA ILE A 74 2.72 12.51 7.06
C ILE A 74 2.32 13.98 6.91
N VAL A 75 1.42 14.28 5.97
CA VAL A 75 0.94 15.64 5.73
C VAL A 75 0.13 16.14 6.92
N GLY A 76 -0.71 15.29 7.49
CA GLY A 76 -1.48 15.55 8.68
C GLY A 76 -0.64 15.89 9.90
N ALA A 77 0.38 15.07 10.19
CA ALA A 77 1.37 15.37 11.23
C ALA A 77 2.08 16.72 11.00
N LYS A 78 2.36 17.10 9.75
CA LYS A 78 3.00 18.38 9.43
C LYS A 78 2.04 19.58 9.58
N LEU A 79 0.77 19.43 9.18
CA LEU A 79 -0.24 20.48 9.28
C LEU A 79 -0.73 20.69 10.72
N SER A 80 -0.85 19.63 11.50
CA SER A 80 -1.21 19.71 12.93
C SER A 80 -0.13 20.39 13.78
N ASN A 81 1.13 20.32 13.35
CA ASN A 81 2.25 21.04 13.97
C ASN A 81 2.42 22.49 13.47
N MET A 82 1.59 22.96 12.53
CA MET A 82 1.66 24.33 12.03
C MET A 82 0.99 25.31 13.02
N PRO A 83 1.64 26.42 13.40
CA PRO A 83 1.07 27.39 14.33
C PRO A 83 -0.18 28.06 13.75
N PRO A 84 -1.14 28.49 14.58
CA PRO A 84 -2.30 29.26 14.14
C PRO A 84 -1.89 30.56 13.43
N ASP A 85 -2.62 30.94 12.39
CA ASP A 85 -2.49 32.24 11.70
C ASP A 85 -3.79 33.05 11.81
N GLU A 86 -3.78 34.29 11.32
CA GLU A 86 -4.93 35.20 11.40
C GLU A 86 -6.15 34.69 10.61
N GLU A 87 -5.93 33.91 9.53
CA GLU A 87 -7.01 33.29 8.75
C GLU A 87 -7.55 32.03 9.44
N HIS A 88 -6.73 31.36 10.26
CA HIS A 88 -7.05 30.12 10.96
C HIS A 88 -6.68 30.20 12.46
N PRO A 89 -7.46 30.95 13.27
CA PRO A 89 -7.18 31.18 14.70
C PRO A 89 -7.18 29.90 15.55
N HIS A 90 -7.78 28.82 15.03
CA HIS A 90 -7.85 27.51 15.69
C HIS A 90 -6.82 26.49 15.13
N GLY A 91 -5.91 26.93 14.26
CA GLY A 91 -4.90 26.10 13.62
C GLY A 91 -5.39 25.31 12.40
N HIS A 92 -4.45 24.69 11.70
CA HIS A 92 -4.66 24.06 10.39
C HIS A 92 -5.04 22.57 10.45
N GLY A 93 -5.11 21.98 11.64
CA GLY A 93 -5.36 20.54 11.82
C GLY A 93 -6.72 20.06 11.26
N ARG A 94 -7.70 20.95 11.06
CA ARG A 94 -9.00 20.57 10.48
C ARG A 94 -8.93 20.22 8.99
N PHE A 95 -7.95 20.76 8.25
CA PHE A 95 -7.76 20.45 6.84
C PHE A 95 -7.31 19.01 6.59
N GLU A 96 -6.58 18.43 7.54
CA GLU A 96 -6.18 17.01 7.50
C GLU A 96 -7.40 16.09 7.39
N TYR A 97 -8.42 16.31 8.23
CA TYR A 97 -9.62 15.48 8.22
C TYR A 97 -10.40 15.59 6.91
N ILE A 98 -10.50 16.79 6.34
CA ILE A 98 -11.20 17.02 5.07
C ILE A 98 -10.44 16.33 3.92
N ALA A 99 -9.12 16.49 3.85
CA ALA A 99 -8.30 15.83 2.83
C ALA A 99 -8.38 14.29 2.94
N SER A 100 -8.29 13.76 4.16
CA SER A 100 -8.46 12.33 4.45
C SER A 100 -9.82 11.80 3.99
N LEU A 101 -10.88 12.57 4.23
CA LEU A 101 -12.24 12.21 3.87
C LEU A 101 -12.44 12.15 2.36
N VAL A 102 -11.91 13.14 1.62
CA VAL A 102 -11.96 13.15 0.14
C VAL A 102 -11.24 11.93 -0.43
N VAL A 103 -10.04 11.62 0.07
CA VAL A 103 -9.28 10.44 -0.33
C VAL A 103 -10.06 9.15 -0.03
N ALA A 104 -10.67 9.04 1.15
CA ALA A 104 -11.47 7.88 1.53
C ALA A 104 -12.68 7.68 0.59
N PHE A 105 -13.37 8.75 0.18
CA PHE A 105 -14.48 8.66 -0.77
C PHE A 105 -14.01 8.17 -2.15
N ILE A 106 -12.86 8.63 -2.64
CA ILE A 106 -12.30 8.18 -3.92
C ILE A 106 -11.98 6.69 -3.86
N ILE A 107 -11.28 6.24 -2.81
CA ILE A 107 -10.93 4.84 -2.59
C ILE A 107 -12.18 3.97 -2.51
N PHE A 108 -13.20 4.42 -1.75
CA PHE A 108 -14.46 3.70 -1.61
C PHE A 108 -15.21 3.58 -2.94
N ALA A 109 -15.27 4.66 -3.73
CA ALA A 109 -15.93 4.64 -5.04
C ALA A 109 -15.23 3.67 -6.02
N VAL A 110 -13.90 3.65 -6.01
CA VAL A 110 -13.12 2.70 -6.80
C VAL A 110 -13.34 1.27 -6.31
N GLY A 111 -13.28 1.01 -5.00
CA GLY A 111 -13.54 -0.29 -4.40
C GLY A 111 -14.92 -0.86 -4.81
N LEU A 112 -15.97 -0.04 -4.76
CA LEU A 112 -17.30 -0.42 -5.25
C LEU A 112 -17.32 -0.77 -6.75
N SER A 113 -16.55 -0.06 -7.57
CA SER A 113 -16.44 -0.35 -9.00
C SER A 113 -15.72 -1.69 -9.24
N LEU A 114 -14.63 -1.94 -8.52
CA LEU A 114 -13.88 -3.19 -8.59
C LEU A 114 -14.72 -4.36 -8.09
N PHE A 115 -15.41 -4.21 -6.97
CA PHE A 115 -16.33 -5.20 -6.42
C PHE A 115 -17.42 -5.61 -7.42
N LYS A 116 -18.09 -4.63 -8.05
CA LYS A 116 -19.09 -4.90 -9.10
C LYS A 116 -18.47 -5.61 -10.31
N THR A 117 -17.26 -5.25 -10.68
CA THR A 117 -16.55 -5.85 -11.81
C THR A 117 -16.13 -7.29 -11.51
N SER A 118 -15.69 -7.56 -10.28
CA SER A 118 -15.38 -8.90 -9.78
C SER A 118 -16.61 -9.81 -9.82
N ILE A 119 -17.77 -9.35 -9.36
CA ILE A 119 -19.04 -10.10 -9.47
C ILE A 119 -19.35 -10.43 -10.94
N LYS A 120 -19.21 -9.45 -11.84
CA LYS A 120 -19.45 -9.68 -13.28
C LYS A 120 -18.52 -10.75 -13.84
N LYS A 121 -17.24 -10.74 -13.48
CA LYS A 121 -16.27 -11.76 -13.90
C LYS A 121 -16.52 -13.15 -13.30
N ILE A 122 -17.15 -13.24 -12.13
CA ILE A 122 -17.60 -14.52 -11.58
C ILE A 122 -18.76 -15.10 -12.40
N ILE A 123 -19.74 -14.25 -12.78
CA ILE A 123 -20.93 -14.67 -13.53
C ILE A 123 -20.60 -14.96 -15.00
N LYS A 124 -19.76 -14.12 -15.61
CA LYS A 124 -19.28 -14.24 -16.99
C LYS A 124 -17.75 -14.28 -16.96
N PRO A 125 -17.14 -15.46 -16.83
CA PRO A 125 -15.70 -15.61 -16.83
C PRO A 125 -15.12 -15.14 -18.16
N GLU A 126 -14.23 -14.16 -18.11
CA GLU A 126 -13.39 -13.76 -19.24
C GLU A 126 -12.05 -14.48 -19.15
N ALA A 127 -11.52 -14.90 -20.30
CA ALA A 127 -10.21 -15.54 -20.34
C ALA A 127 -9.12 -14.54 -19.95
N LEU A 128 -8.28 -14.94 -18.99
CA LEU A 128 -7.06 -14.21 -18.66
C LEU A 128 -6.05 -14.35 -19.79
N THR A 129 -5.42 -13.25 -20.20
CA THR A 129 -4.30 -13.30 -21.14
C THR A 129 -3.03 -13.63 -20.38
N PHE A 130 -2.64 -14.91 -20.41
CA PHE A 130 -1.46 -15.37 -19.71
C PHE A 130 -0.18 -14.80 -20.32
N ASN A 131 0.66 -14.19 -19.47
CA ASN A 131 1.94 -13.65 -19.86
C ASN A 131 3.00 -13.90 -18.76
N TRP A 132 4.08 -14.58 -19.11
CA TRP A 132 5.16 -14.91 -18.17
C TRP A 132 5.86 -13.67 -17.61
N TYR A 133 5.96 -12.58 -18.38
CA TYR A 133 6.52 -11.32 -17.91
C TYR A 133 5.67 -10.72 -16.78
N SER A 134 4.33 -10.83 -16.87
CA SER A 134 3.42 -10.38 -15.82
C SER A 134 3.65 -11.12 -14.52
N ILE A 135 3.89 -12.43 -14.57
CA ILE A 135 4.19 -13.24 -13.38
C ILE A 135 5.50 -12.80 -12.74
N ILE A 136 6.56 -12.60 -13.53
CA ILE A 136 7.85 -12.15 -13.00
C ILE A 136 7.71 -10.81 -12.26
N ILE A 137 6.94 -9.88 -12.81
CA ILE A 137 6.74 -8.58 -12.17
C ILE A 137 5.88 -8.70 -10.90
N LEU A 138 4.87 -9.59 -10.87
CA LEU A 138 4.12 -9.85 -9.63
C LEU A 138 4.99 -10.49 -8.54
N PHE A 139 5.92 -11.39 -8.90
CA PHE A 139 6.93 -11.90 -7.96
C PHE A 139 7.87 -10.80 -7.46
N SER A 140 8.25 -9.86 -8.33
CA SER A 140 9.03 -8.69 -7.91
C SER A 140 8.24 -7.82 -6.93
N SER A 141 6.92 -7.70 -7.12
CA SER A 141 6.02 -6.97 -6.23
C SER A 141 5.95 -7.60 -4.83
N ILE A 142 5.83 -8.92 -4.77
CA ILE A 142 5.89 -9.70 -3.50
C ILE A 142 7.23 -9.44 -2.80
N SER A 143 8.33 -9.45 -3.54
CA SER A 143 9.68 -9.21 -3.00
C SER A 143 9.81 -7.82 -2.39
N ILE A 144 9.25 -6.79 -3.04
CA ILE A 144 9.22 -5.41 -2.52
C ILE A 144 8.38 -5.35 -1.24
N LYS A 145 7.19 -5.96 -1.20
CA LYS A 145 6.33 -5.97 0.01
C LYS A 145 6.97 -6.74 1.17
N LEU A 146 7.65 -7.85 0.93
CA LEU A 146 8.43 -8.56 1.96
C LEU A 146 9.62 -7.73 2.46
N TRP A 147 10.26 -6.97 1.58
CA TRP A 147 11.27 -6.01 1.99
C TRP A 147 10.66 -4.89 2.86
N MET A 148 9.47 -4.38 2.50
CA MET A 148 8.71 -3.41 3.30
C MET A 148 8.34 -3.93 4.69
N TYR A 149 7.87 -5.17 4.77
CA TYR A 149 7.65 -5.89 6.02
C TYR A 149 8.93 -5.92 6.87
N SER A 150 10.04 -6.34 6.27
CA SER A 150 11.31 -6.54 6.99
C SER A 150 11.81 -5.24 7.63
N TYR A 151 11.84 -4.14 6.87
CA TYR A 151 12.34 -2.88 7.41
C TYR A 151 11.38 -2.25 8.42
N ASN A 152 10.06 -2.31 8.19
CA ASN A 152 9.08 -1.76 9.13
C ASN A 152 9.05 -2.56 10.43
N LYS A 153 9.19 -3.89 10.36
CA LYS A 153 9.32 -4.74 11.55
C LYS A 153 10.58 -4.42 12.35
N TYR A 154 11.70 -4.19 11.64
CA TYR A 154 12.95 -3.78 12.28
C TYR A 154 12.80 -2.44 13.00
N ILE A 155 12.31 -1.40 12.32
CA ILE A 155 12.10 -0.06 12.91
C ILE A 155 11.08 -0.14 14.04
N GLY A 156 9.94 -0.81 13.84
CA GLY A 156 8.89 -0.95 14.84
C GLY A 156 9.36 -1.61 16.14
N LYS A 157 10.32 -2.55 16.07
CA LYS A 157 10.99 -3.10 17.25
C LYS A 157 11.99 -2.13 17.85
N LEU A 158 12.80 -1.47 17.03
CA LEU A 158 13.87 -0.57 17.45
C LEU A 158 13.36 0.65 18.23
N ILE A 159 12.30 1.30 17.73
CA ILE A 159 11.71 2.52 18.34
C ILE A 159 10.42 2.24 19.13
N ASN A 160 10.11 0.96 19.35
CA ASN A 160 8.86 0.47 19.94
C ASN A 160 7.60 1.16 19.38
N SER A 161 7.50 1.28 18.05
CA SER A 161 6.40 1.96 17.35
C SER A 161 5.30 0.96 16.97
N SER A 162 4.08 1.20 17.43
CA SER A 162 2.89 0.43 17.03
C SER A 162 2.54 0.68 15.56
N ILE A 163 2.72 1.92 15.07
CA ILE A 163 2.48 2.31 13.67
C ILE A 163 3.35 1.47 12.74
N ASN A 164 4.66 1.42 12.97
CA ASN A 164 5.57 0.65 12.11
C ASN A 164 5.31 -0.86 12.20
N LYS A 165 4.90 -1.39 13.37
CA LYS A 165 4.48 -2.79 13.48
C LYS A 165 3.23 -3.06 12.65
N ALA A 166 2.24 -2.17 12.68
CA ALA A 166 1.02 -2.28 11.87
C ALA A 166 1.33 -2.27 10.37
N VAL A 167 2.12 -1.30 9.90
CA VAL A 167 2.54 -1.20 8.48
C VAL A 167 3.37 -2.42 8.04
N ALA A 168 4.14 -3.02 8.95
CA ALA A 168 4.82 -4.28 8.64
C ALA A 168 3.80 -5.40 8.38
N HIS A 169 2.87 -5.62 9.30
CA HIS A 169 1.84 -6.67 9.15
C HIS A 169 0.98 -6.46 7.89
N ASP A 170 0.61 -5.21 7.62
CA ASP A 170 -0.08 -4.81 6.41
C ASP A 170 0.72 -5.18 5.14
N SER A 171 2.00 -4.81 5.07
CA SER A 171 2.88 -5.20 3.95
C SER A 171 3.02 -6.72 3.78
N LEU A 172 2.94 -7.49 4.88
CA LEU A 172 2.95 -8.95 4.82
C LEU A 172 1.63 -9.50 4.26
N ASN A 173 0.50 -8.97 4.71
CA ASN A 173 -0.82 -9.35 4.21
C ASN A 173 -0.92 -9.10 2.70
N ASP A 174 -0.39 -7.97 2.23
CA ASP A 174 -0.31 -7.65 0.81
C ASP A 174 0.55 -8.62 0.03
N ALA A 175 1.72 -9.00 0.57
CA ALA A 175 2.56 -10.02 -0.06
C ALA A 175 1.82 -11.36 -0.19
N LEU A 176 1.04 -11.74 0.83
CA LEU A 176 0.22 -12.96 0.81
C LEU A 176 -0.94 -12.84 -0.18
N ALA A 177 -1.62 -11.69 -0.23
CA ALA A 177 -2.69 -11.42 -1.17
C ALA A 177 -2.19 -11.49 -2.62
N THR A 178 -1.10 -10.77 -2.96
CA THR A 178 -0.47 -10.87 -4.29
C THR A 178 -0.02 -12.29 -4.60
N SER A 179 0.50 -13.05 -3.62
CA SER A 179 0.87 -14.46 -3.82
C SER A 179 -0.36 -15.32 -4.17
N ALA A 180 -1.49 -15.10 -3.50
CA ALA A 180 -2.75 -15.78 -3.83
C ALA A 180 -3.22 -15.43 -5.24
N VAL A 181 -3.09 -14.16 -5.67
CA VAL A 181 -3.38 -13.72 -7.04
C VAL A 181 -2.49 -14.42 -8.06
N VAL A 182 -1.18 -14.51 -7.84
CA VAL A 182 -0.25 -15.22 -8.73
C VAL A 182 -0.63 -16.71 -8.85
N ILE A 183 -0.91 -17.37 -7.73
CA ILE A 183 -1.37 -18.77 -7.72
C ILE A 183 -2.69 -18.91 -8.48
N GLY A 184 -3.63 -17.98 -8.27
CA GLY A 184 -4.92 -17.95 -8.96
C GLY A 184 -4.79 -17.80 -10.48
N ILE A 185 -3.86 -16.95 -10.95
CA ILE A 185 -3.57 -16.80 -12.39
C ILE A 185 -2.99 -18.10 -12.97
N ILE A 186 -2.03 -18.72 -12.27
CA ILE A 186 -1.40 -19.96 -12.74
C ILE A 186 -2.43 -21.10 -12.80
N LEU A 187 -3.20 -21.29 -11.73
CA LEU A 187 -4.22 -22.34 -11.64
C LEU A 187 -5.40 -22.08 -12.57
N GLY A 188 -5.77 -20.82 -12.81
CA GLY A 188 -6.85 -20.42 -13.71
C GLY A 188 -6.61 -20.80 -15.17
N ASN A 189 -5.37 -21.08 -15.57
CA ASN A 189 -5.09 -21.67 -16.89
C ASN A 189 -5.47 -23.15 -17.01
N TYR A 190 -5.51 -23.86 -15.88
CA TYR A 190 -5.74 -25.30 -15.85
C TYR A 190 -7.14 -25.66 -15.31
N LEU A 191 -7.75 -24.78 -14.52
CA LEU A 191 -9.05 -24.99 -13.89
C LEU A 191 -10.11 -24.08 -14.54
N PRO A 192 -11.32 -24.59 -14.87
CA PRO A 192 -12.40 -23.79 -15.44
C PRO A 192 -13.13 -22.93 -14.38
N LEU A 193 -12.44 -22.53 -13.31
CA LEU A 193 -13.00 -21.76 -12.20
C LEU A 193 -12.68 -20.26 -12.39
N PRO A 194 -13.62 -19.34 -12.06
CA PRO A 194 -13.40 -17.89 -12.17
C PRO A 194 -12.55 -17.35 -11.01
N LEU A 195 -11.32 -17.88 -10.83
CA LEU A 195 -10.44 -17.56 -9.71
C LEU A 195 -10.07 -16.08 -9.66
N ASP A 196 -9.87 -15.42 -10.81
CA ASP A 196 -9.61 -13.98 -10.89
C ASP A 196 -10.77 -13.14 -10.32
N GLY A 197 -12.00 -13.50 -10.66
CA GLY A 197 -13.19 -12.83 -10.13
C GLY A 197 -13.34 -13.03 -8.62
N ILE A 198 -13.08 -14.24 -8.12
CA ILE A 198 -13.17 -14.57 -6.69
C ILE A 198 -12.10 -13.82 -5.89
N LEU A 199 -10.84 -13.87 -6.33
CA LEU A 199 -9.73 -13.19 -5.65
C LEU A 199 -9.89 -11.68 -5.73
N GLY A 200 -10.31 -11.14 -6.87
CA GLY A 200 -10.66 -9.72 -6.99
C GLY A 200 -11.78 -9.32 -6.04
N LEU A 201 -12.79 -10.16 -5.84
CA LEU A 201 -13.87 -9.88 -4.88
C LEU A 201 -13.40 -9.90 -3.43
N LEU A 202 -12.45 -10.79 -3.07
CA LEU A 202 -11.90 -10.85 -1.71
C LEU A 202 -11.01 -9.66 -1.36
N ILE A 203 -10.38 -9.05 -2.37
CA ILE A 203 -9.45 -7.92 -2.21
C ILE A 203 -10.17 -6.56 -2.30
N SER A 204 -11.24 -6.47 -3.09
CA SER A 204 -11.98 -5.20 -3.35
C SER A 204 -12.90 -4.80 -2.21
#